data_AF-A0A379CBR3-F1
#
_entry.id   AF-A0A379CBR3-F1
#
_cell.length_a   1.000
_cell.length_b   1.000
_cell.length_c   1.000
_cell.angle_alpha   90.00
_cell.angle_beta   90.00
_cell.angle_gamma   90.00
#
_symmetry.space_group_name_H-M   'P 1'
#
loop_
_entity.id
_entity.type
_entity.pdbx_description
1 polymer ?
#
loop_
_entity_poly.entity_id
_entity_poly.type
_entity_poly.pdbx_seq_one_letter_code
_entity_poly.pdbx_strand_id
1 'polypeptide(L)'
;MYESNKIDLMKQYGQKDLFIGSHSRGTMTVGNALRELNTEENREKALLSKTDIKMVGPAENVSQVDKILNQLQGLGDERTNKEHSIRIESHEGDMVGGFPIGNNPSTTNTNTHKKGNISMILDIFGDKSSSHNCYGLGQTQCIKDGYRKDKKDLYMHPENTIFELNNSNQLKKE
;
A
#
# COMPACT_ATOMS: atom_id res chain seq x y z
N MET A 1 -11.71 -7.81 19.02
CA MET A 1 -11.06 -9.11 19.26
C MET A 1 -10.15 -9.59 18.12
N TYR A 2 -10.22 -9.04 16.89
CA TYR A 2 -9.29 -9.40 15.79
C TYR A 2 -8.02 -8.51 15.71
N GLU A 3 -8.02 -7.35 16.35
CA GLU A 3 -6.91 -6.38 16.31
C GLU A 3 -5.76 -6.79 17.24
N SER A 4 -6.09 -7.38 18.40
CA SER A 4 -5.12 -7.83 19.42
C SER A 4 -4.09 -8.81 18.87
N ASN A 5 -4.52 -9.82 18.10
CA ASN A 5 -3.61 -10.85 17.59
C ASN A 5 -2.58 -10.32 16.56
N LYS A 6 -2.89 -9.21 15.87
CA LYS A 6 -1.99 -8.62 14.86
C LYS A 6 -0.90 -7.78 15.50
N ILE A 7 -1.27 -7.02 16.53
CA ILE A 7 -0.35 -6.24 17.34
C ILE A 7 0.64 -7.16 18.06
N ASP A 8 0.18 -8.34 18.49
CA ASP A 8 1.05 -9.34 19.11
C ASP A 8 2.13 -9.85 18.15
N LEU A 9 1.78 -10.10 16.88
CA LEU A 9 2.76 -10.48 15.85
C LEU A 9 3.79 -9.38 15.60
N MET A 10 3.33 -8.12 15.47
CA MET A 10 4.21 -6.96 15.33
C MET A 10 5.16 -6.81 16.52
N LYS A 11 4.67 -6.98 17.75
CA LYS A 11 5.49 -6.95 18.96
C LYS A 11 6.49 -8.11 19.02
N GLN A 12 6.09 -9.31 18.62
CA GLN A 12 6.91 -10.51 18.72
C GLN A 12 8.00 -10.61 17.64
N TYR A 13 7.70 -10.15 16.44
CA TYR A 13 8.52 -10.34 15.24
C TYR A 13 9.02 -9.06 14.59
N GLY A 14 8.62 -7.87 15.05
CA GLY A 14 8.96 -6.60 14.39
C GLY A 14 10.46 -6.30 14.25
N GLN A 15 11.29 -6.95 15.08
CA GLN A 15 12.75 -6.88 15.04
C GLN A 15 13.41 -8.13 14.41
N LYS A 16 12.59 -9.03 13.83
CA LYS A 16 12.98 -10.38 13.35
C LYS A 16 12.54 -10.62 11.91
N ASP A 17 12.64 -9.61 11.05
CA ASP A 17 12.33 -9.71 9.62
C ASP A 17 10.84 -10.03 9.35
N LEU A 18 9.96 -9.16 9.87
CA LEU A 18 8.52 -9.29 9.72
C LEU A 18 8.07 -8.66 8.41
N PHE A 19 7.36 -9.43 7.57
CA PHE A 19 6.69 -8.89 6.38
C PHE A 19 5.17 -8.84 6.58
N ILE A 20 4.55 -7.70 6.26
CA ILE A 20 3.10 -7.51 6.35
C ILE A 20 2.54 -7.06 5.00
N GLY A 21 1.72 -7.91 4.41
CA GLY A 21 0.93 -7.59 3.21
C GLY A 21 -0.50 -7.21 3.58
N SER A 22 -1.05 -6.19 2.93
CA SER A 22 -2.45 -5.79 3.09
C SER A 22 -3.06 -5.24 1.80
N HIS A 23 -4.37 -5.40 1.66
CA HIS A 23 -5.13 -4.97 0.47
C HIS A 23 -6.39 -4.21 0.88
N SER A 24 -6.78 -3.20 0.08
CA SER A 24 -8.05 -2.49 0.24
C SER A 24 -8.20 -1.89 1.64
N ARG A 25 -9.34 -2.12 2.31
CA ARG A 25 -9.59 -1.72 3.70
C ARG A 25 -8.71 -2.43 4.71
N GLY A 26 -8.09 -3.55 4.35
CA GLY A 26 -7.11 -4.23 5.20
C GLY A 26 -5.88 -3.35 5.50
N THR A 27 -5.57 -2.39 4.62
CA THR A 27 -4.48 -1.43 4.85
C THR A 27 -4.80 -0.48 6.01
N MET A 28 -6.08 -0.14 6.24
CA MET A 28 -6.50 0.65 7.40
C MET A 28 -6.31 -0.11 8.70
N THR A 29 -6.52 -1.44 8.69
CA THR A 29 -6.24 -2.26 9.88
C THR A 29 -4.75 -2.25 10.23
N VAL A 30 -3.88 -2.33 9.22
CA VAL A 30 -2.43 -2.19 9.44
C VAL A 30 -2.09 -0.78 9.93
N GLY A 31 -2.66 0.26 9.32
CA GLY A 31 -2.49 1.65 9.73
C GLY A 31 -2.92 1.91 11.18
N ASN A 32 -4.07 1.37 11.60
CA ASN A 32 -4.54 1.47 12.98
C ASN A 32 -3.61 0.77 13.96
N ALA A 33 -3.12 -0.43 13.63
CA ALA A 33 -2.15 -1.13 14.46
C ALA A 33 -0.83 -0.33 14.61
N LEU A 34 -0.35 0.29 13.54
CA LEU A 34 0.82 1.18 13.60
C LEU A 34 0.56 2.38 14.51
N ARG A 35 -0.60 3.03 14.40
CA ARG A 35 -0.99 4.15 15.28
C ARG A 35 -1.07 3.73 16.74
N GLU A 36 -1.66 2.58 17.04
CA GLU A 36 -1.76 2.03 18.40
C GLU A 36 -0.38 1.69 18.97
N LEU A 37 0.53 1.18 18.14
CA LEU A 37 1.90 0.87 18.56
C LEU A 37 2.77 2.10 18.77
N ASN A 38 2.40 3.28 18.26
CA ASN A 38 3.25 4.48 18.20
C ASN A 38 3.39 5.24 19.54
N THR A 39 3.75 4.51 20.58
CA THR A 39 4.12 5.04 21.90
C THR A 39 5.62 5.39 21.94
N GLU A 40 6.03 6.31 22.82
CA GLU A 40 7.45 6.62 23.06
C GLU A 40 8.29 5.37 23.32
N GLU A 41 7.85 4.50 24.23
CA GLU A 41 8.55 3.25 24.58
C GLU A 41 8.83 2.37 23.34
N ASN A 42 7.84 2.16 22.48
CA ASN A 42 8.00 1.34 21.29
C ASN A 42 8.88 2.02 20.22
N ARG A 43 8.86 3.35 20.13
CA ARG A 43 9.76 4.12 19.25
C ARG A 43 11.22 4.01 19.72
N GLU A 44 11.47 4.19 21.02
CA GLU A 44 12.81 4.05 21.62
C GLU A 44 13.37 2.64 21.45
N LYS A 45 12.51 1.61 21.56
CA LYS A 45 12.88 0.22 21.32
C LYS A 45 13.07 -0.12 19.85
N ALA A 46 12.74 0.79 18.93
CA ALA A 46 12.69 0.52 17.49
C ALA A 46 11.93 -0.79 17.21
N LEU A 47 10.72 -0.90 17.79
CA LEU A 47 9.92 -2.13 17.85
C LEU A 47 9.77 -2.81 16.48
N LEU A 48 9.69 -2.01 15.41
CA LEU A 48 9.49 -2.48 14.03
C LEU A 48 10.73 -2.30 13.14
N SER A 49 11.92 -2.19 13.72
CA SER A 49 13.20 -1.95 13.02
C SER A 49 13.54 -2.91 11.87
N LYS A 50 12.95 -4.11 11.84
CA LYS A 50 13.11 -5.07 10.73
C LYS A 50 11.76 -5.48 10.17
N THR A 51 10.84 -4.52 10.03
CA THR A 51 9.51 -4.75 9.48
C THR A 51 9.38 -4.09 8.11
N ASP A 52 8.98 -4.90 7.14
CA ASP A 52 8.60 -4.46 5.80
C ASP A 52 7.07 -4.52 5.64
N ILE A 53 6.49 -3.48 5.05
CA ILE A 53 5.04 -3.42 4.80
C ILE A 53 4.78 -3.18 3.31
N LYS A 54 3.83 -3.94 2.78
CA LYS A 54 3.29 -3.77 1.43
C LYS A 54 1.78 -3.54 1.46
N MET A 55 1.33 -2.49 0.78
CA MET A 55 -0.07 -2.10 0.68
C MET A 55 -0.52 -2.07 -0.78
N VAL A 56 -1.60 -2.80 -1.10
CA VAL A 56 -2.17 -2.91 -2.44
C VAL A 56 -3.56 -2.28 -2.47
N GLY A 57 -3.83 -1.37 -3.41
CA GLY A 57 -5.09 -0.62 -3.48
C GLY A 57 -5.50 0.00 -2.13
N PRO A 58 -4.61 0.73 -1.44
CA PRO A 58 -4.81 1.11 -0.04
C PRO A 58 -5.96 2.11 0.18
N ALA A 59 -6.91 1.76 1.05
CA ALA A 59 -7.88 2.73 1.57
C ALA A 59 -7.27 3.67 2.64
N GLU A 60 -6.06 3.37 3.11
CA GLU A 60 -5.32 4.13 4.11
C GLU A 60 -4.43 5.20 3.45
N ASN A 61 -4.17 6.31 4.14
CA ASN A 61 -3.19 7.29 3.68
C ASN A 61 -1.76 6.77 3.94
N VAL A 62 -1.15 6.18 2.92
CA VAL A 62 0.14 5.48 3.03
C VAL A 62 1.27 6.42 3.44
N SER A 63 1.27 7.66 2.94
CA SER A 63 2.29 8.65 3.32
C SER A 63 2.25 8.98 4.81
N GLN A 64 1.05 9.05 5.40
CA GLN A 64 0.91 9.31 6.83
C GLN A 64 1.36 8.12 7.67
N VAL A 65 0.94 6.90 7.32
CA VAL A 65 1.31 5.71 8.11
C VAL A 65 2.77 5.30 7.92
N ASP A 66 3.40 5.65 6.80
CA ASP A 66 4.84 5.44 6.59
C ASP A 66 5.71 6.29 7.52
N LYS A 67 5.27 7.51 7.89
CA LYS A 67 5.92 8.32 8.93
C LYS A 67 5.87 7.63 10.29
N ILE A 68 4.72 7.04 10.63
CA ILE A 68 4.56 6.29 11.88
C ILE A 68 5.44 5.04 11.88
N LEU A 69 5.51 4.32 10.76
CA LEU A 69 6.41 3.18 10.61
C LEU A 69 7.88 3.62 10.77
N ASN A 70 8.28 4.76 10.19
CA ASN A 70 9.63 5.32 10.34
C ASN A 70 10.00 5.56 11.81
N GLN A 71 9.08 6.12 12.58
CA GLN A 71 9.25 6.32 14.02
C GLN A 71 9.39 4.98 14.77
N LEU A 72 8.53 4.01 14.47
CA LEU A 72 8.56 2.67 15.07
C LEU A 72 9.78 1.83 14.64
N GLN A 73 10.43 2.20 13.54
CA GLN A 73 11.72 1.66 13.10
C GLN A 73 12.91 2.31 13.80
N GLY A 74 12.69 3.33 14.63
CA GLY A 74 13.76 4.07 15.33
C GLY A 74 14.51 5.06 14.44
N LEU A 75 13.91 5.47 13.31
CA LEU A 75 14.56 6.34 12.31
C LEU A 75 14.19 7.82 12.47
N GLY A 76 13.43 8.18 13.51
CA GLY A 76 12.99 9.54 13.80
C GLY A 76 11.67 9.94 13.11
N ASP A 77 11.38 11.25 13.11
CA ASP A 77 10.10 11.78 12.61
C ASP A 77 10.05 11.93 11.08
N GLU A 78 11.20 12.21 10.47
CA GLU A 78 11.31 12.41 9.03
C GLU A 78 12.05 11.24 8.37
N ARG A 79 11.44 10.70 7.32
CA ARG A 79 12.05 9.65 6.53
C ARG A 79 13.02 10.27 5.53
N THR A 80 14.28 9.83 5.57
CA THR A 80 15.36 10.39 4.74
C THR A 80 15.77 9.50 3.57
N ASN A 81 15.37 8.23 3.58
CA ASN A 81 15.67 7.28 2.51
C ASN A 81 14.53 6.26 2.34
N LYS A 82 14.61 5.47 1.26
CA LYS A 82 13.56 4.52 0.88
C LYS A 82 13.60 3.18 1.63
N GLU A 83 14.66 2.89 2.38
CA GLU A 83 14.84 1.61 3.06
C GLU A 83 13.71 1.38 4.07
N HIS A 84 13.09 0.20 3.99
CA HIS A 84 11.92 -0.18 4.78
C HIS A 84 10.71 0.79 4.74
N SER A 85 10.66 1.69 3.76
CA SER A 85 9.47 2.49 3.48
C SER A 85 8.37 1.59 2.91
N ILE A 86 7.11 1.93 3.23
CA ILE A 86 5.95 1.16 2.78
C ILE A 86 5.96 1.06 1.26
N ARG A 87 5.91 -0.17 0.76
CA ARG A 87 5.76 -0.48 -0.66
C ARG A 87 4.30 -0.40 -1.04
N ILE A 88 3.98 0.35 -2.10
CA ILE A 88 2.61 0.56 -2.56
C ILE A 88 2.44 0.03 -3.97
N GLU A 89 1.30 -0.62 -4.20
CA GLU A 89 0.76 -0.88 -5.53
C GLU A 89 -0.64 -0.25 -5.62
N SER A 90 -0.84 0.67 -6.56
CA SER A 90 -2.13 1.35 -6.71
C SER A 90 -2.35 1.75 -8.17
N HIS A 91 -3.60 1.69 -8.62
CA HIS A 91 -3.98 2.11 -9.97
C HIS A 91 -4.64 3.49 -9.96
N GLU A 92 -4.40 4.28 -11.00
CA GLU A 92 -4.98 5.62 -11.15
C GLU A 92 -6.52 5.62 -11.11
N GLY A 93 -7.14 4.60 -11.71
CA GLY A 93 -8.58 4.39 -11.69
C GLY A 93 -9.11 3.64 -10.45
N ASP A 94 -8.29 3.38 -9.43
CA ASP A 94 -8.74 2.82 -8.16
C ASP A 94 -9.18 3.94 -7.21
N MET A 95 -10.48 4.17 -7.10
CA MET A 95 -11.06 5.19 -6.21
C MET A 95 -10.96 4.84 -4.71
N VAL A 96 -10.66 3.59 -4.36
CA VAL A 96 -10.36 3.20 -2.96
C VAL A 96 -8.94 3.62 -2.62
N GLY A 97 -7.99 3.34 -3.52
CA GLY A 97 -6.59 3.73 -3.44
C GLY A 97 -6.35 5.24 -3.51
N GLY A 98 -7.02 5.88 -4.46
CA GLY A 98 -6.85 7.28 -4.84
C GLY A 98 -7.96 8.17 -4.28
N PHE A 99 -8.42 9.13 -5.08
CA PHE A 99 -9.45 10.09 -4.68
C PHE A 99 -10.86 9.48 -4.81
N PRO A 100 -11.78 9.68 -3.84
CA PRO A 100 -11.64 10.51 -2.64
C PRO A 100 -11.23 9.77 -1.35
N ILE A 101 -10.92 8.47 -1.39
CA ILE A 101 -10.79 7.64 -0.17
C ILE A 101 -9.37 7.65 0.39
N GLY A 102 -8.42 6.97 -0.26
CA GLY A 102 -7.05 6.83 0.24
C GLY A 102 -6.16 8.04 -0.06
N ASN A 103 -6.47 8.79 -1.12
CA ASN A 103 -5.69 9.92 -1.65
C ASN A 103 -4.19 9.58 -1.88
N ASN A 104 -3.91 8.33 -2.26
CA ASN A 104 -2.55 7.86 -2.50
C ASN A 104 -2.11 8.08 -3.95
N PRO A 105 -0.80 8.25 -4.20
CA PRO A 105 -0.26 8.21 -5.55
C PRO A 105 -0.49 6.84 -6.20
N SER A 106 -0.66 6.82 -7.53
CA SER A 106 -0.70 5.59 -8.31
C SER A 106 0.69 5.15 -8.74
N THR A 107 0.87 3.84 -8.92
CA THR A 107 2.09 3.24 -9.49
C THR A 107 1.91 2.81 -10.94
N THR A 108 0.67 2.83 -11.44
CA THR A 108 0.32 2.37 -12.78
C THR A 108 -1.02 2.95 -13.25
N ASN A 109 -1.18 3.00 -14.56
CA ASN A 109 -2.39 3.42 -15.26
C ASN A 109 -2.77 2.41 -16.36
N THR A 110 -2.41 1.14 -16.16
CA THR A 110 -2.62 0.09 -17.17
C THR A 110 -4.10 -0.10 -17.48
N ASN A 111 -4.46 0.27 -18.71
CA ASN A 111 -5.82 0.19 -19.23
C ASN A 111 -5.77 -0.16 -20.72
N THR A 112 -5.50 -1.42 -21.05
CA THR A 112 -5.28 -1.86 -22.44
C THR A 112 -6.56 -1.79 -23.27
N HIS A 113 -7.72 -1.79 -22.62
CA HIS A 113 -9.03 -1.69 -23.25
C HIS A 113 -9.56 -0.25 -23.33
N LYS A 114 -8.79 0.74 -22.87
CA LYS A 114 -9.17 2.16 -22.86
C LYS A 114 -10.53 2.41 -22.20
N LYS A 115 -10.84 1.67 -21.13
CA LYS A 115 -12.05 1.85 -20.33
C LYS A 115 -12.12 3.28 -19.78
N GLY A 116 -13.26 3.94 -19.92
CA GLY A 116 -13.50 5.24 -19.29
C GLY A 116 -13.68 5.11 -17.77
N ASN A 117 -13.61 6.24 -17.06
CA ASN A 117 -13.68 6.28 -15.59
C ASN A 117 -14.96 5.61 -15.03
N ILE A 118 -16.12 5.84 -15.65
CA ILE A 118 -17.39 5.22 -15.20
C ILE A 118 -17.34 3.70 -15.32
N SER A 119 -16.79 3.15 -16.41
CA SER A 119 -16.66 1.71 -16.59
C SER A 119 -15.75 1.11 -15.52
N MET A 120 -14.60 1.74 -15.26
CA MET A 120 -13.67 1.25 -14.23
C MET A 120 -14.30 1.27 -12.82
N ILE A 121 -15.14 2.26 -12.52
CA ILE A 121 -15.88 2.34 -11.26
C ILE A 121 -16.90 1.20 -11.17
N LEU A 122 -17.69 0.97 -12.23
CA LEU A 122 -18.66 -0.12 -12.26
C LEU A 122 -18.00 -1.48 -12.06
N ASP A 123 -16.83 -1.68 -12.66
CA ASP A 123 -16.07 -2.93 -12.53
C ASP A 123 -15.63 -3.20 -11.09
N ILE A 124 -15.34 -2.16 -10.28
CA ILE A 124 -15.01 -2.30 -8.84
C ILE A 124 -16.19 -2.92 -8.06
N PHE A 125 -17.43 -2.57 -8.40
CA PHE A 125 -18.62 -2.96 -7.65
C PHE A 125 -19.39 -4.14 -8.25
N GLY A 126 -19.21 -4.40 -9.55
CA GLY A 126 -20.04 -5.34 -10.31
C GLY A 126 -19.28 -6.47 -11.00
N ASP A 127 -17.95 -6.38 -11.12
CA ASP A 127 -17.16 -7.35 -11.86
C ASP A 127 -16.17 -8.11 -10.95
N LYS A 128 -15.70 -9.26 -11.43
CA LYS A 128 -14.69 -10.09 -10.78
C LYS A 128 -13.29 -9.52 -10.94
N SER A 129 -13.09 -8.58 -11.85
CA SER A 129 -11.82 -7.94 -12.11
C SER A 129 -12.01 -6.42 -12.29
N SER A 130 -11.12 -5.63 -11.69
CA SER A 130 -11.25 -4.18 -11.63
C SER A 130 -9.91 -3.51 -11.39
N SER A 131 -9.89 -2.18 -11.49
CA SER A 131 -8.75 -1.36 -11.09
C SER A 131 -8.36 -1.53 -9.62
N HIS A 132 -9.21 -2.13 -8.78
CA HIS A 132 -8.96 -2.29 -7.35
C HIS A 132 -8.42 -3.67 -6.97
N ASN A 133 -8.88 -4.74 -7.63
CA ASN A 133 -8.54 -6.11 -7.27
C ASN A 133 -7.54 -6.78 -8.24
N CYS A 134 -7.22 -6.12 -9.36
CA CYS A 134 -6.24 -6.61 -10.32
C CYS A 134 -4.80 -6.18 -10.04
N TYR A 135 -4.51 -5.62 -8.87
CA TYR A 135 -3.16 -5.28 -8.40
C TYR A 135 -2.77 -6.21 -7.24
N GLY A 136 -1.47 -6.37 -6.98
CA GLY A 136 -0.94 -7.47 -6.16
C GLY A 136 -0.76 -8.74 -7.00
N LEU A 137 -1.32 -9.87 -6.55
CA LEU A 137 -1.29 -11.13 -7.31
C LEU A 137 -2.31 -11.11 -8.44
N GLY A 138 -1.84 -11.24 -9.68
CA GLY A 138 -2.68 -11.12 -10.86
C GLY A 138 -3.40 -12.42 -11.23
N GLN A 139 -4.60 -12.30 -11.79
CA GLN A 139 -5.33 -13.41 -12.41
C GLN A 139 -5.39 -13.20 -13.93
N THR A 140 -5.51 -14.28 -14.70
CA THR A 140 -5.65 -14.19 -16.17
C THR A 140 -6.84 -13.32 -16.59
N GLN A 141 -7.88 -13.26 -15.76
CA GLN A 141 -9.04 -12.40 -15.99
C GLN A 141 -8.66 -10.91 -16.04
N CYS A 142 -7.70 -10.47 -15.21
CA CYS A 142 -7.21 -9.08 -15.23
C CYS A 142 -6.52 -8.69 -16.53
N ILE A 143 -5.94 -9.66 -17.26
CA ILE A 143 -5.42 -9.42 -18.61
C ILE A 143 -6.58 -9.30 -19.60
N LYS A 144 -7.53 -10.25 -19.52
CA LYS A 144 -8.69 -10.29 -20.41
C LYS A 144 -9.55 -9.04 -20.31
N ASP A 145 -9.64 -8.43 -19.13
CA ASP A 145 -10.48 -7.26 -18.89
C ASP A 145 -9.70 -5.94 -19.00
N GLY A 146 -8.40 -6.04 -19.31
CA GLY A 146 -7.55 -4.92 -19.70
C GLY A 146 -6.85 -4.17 -18.57
N TYR A 147 -6.82 -4.73 -17.36
CA TYR A 147 -6.13 -4.17 -16.18
C TYR A 147 -4.67 -4.62 -16.05
N ARG A 148 -4.24 -5.64 -16.81
CA ARG A 148 -2.85 -6.09 -16.96
C ARG A 148 -2.49 -6.33 -18.42
N LYS A 149 -1.20 -6.25 -18.78
CA LYS A 149 -0.78 -6.32 -20.20
C LYS A 149 -0.62 -7.75 -20.66
N ASP A 150 0.07 -8.59 -19.90
CA ASP A 150 0.33 -9.97 -20.31
C ASP A 150 0.53 -10.96 -19.13
N LYS A 151 0.82 -12.23 -19.45
CA LYS A 151 0.98 -13.30 -18.46
C LYS A 151 2.18 -13.13 -17.53
N LYS A 152 3.22 -12.39 -17.94
CA LYS A 152 4.37 -12.06 -17.08
C LYS A 152 3.95 -11.11 -15.97
N ASP A 153 2.91 -10.32 -16.20
CA ASP A 153 2.27 -9.50 -15.19
C ASP A 153 1.32 -10.32 -14.30
N LEU A 154 1.36 -11.66 -14.20
CA LEU A 154 0.46 -12.40 -13.29
C LEU A 154 1.02 -12.63 -11.88
N TYR A 155 2.30 -12.30 -11.66
CA TYR A 155 2.91 -12.32 -10.33
C TYR A 155 2.54 -11.04 -9.57
N MET A 156 3.53 -10.35 -9.00
CA MET A 156 3.37 -9.02 -8.42
C MET A 156 3.59 -7.94 -9.49
N HIS A 157 2.78 -6.89 -9.46
CA HIS A 157 2.98 -5.73 -10.34
C HIS A 157 4.19 -4.92 -9.85
N PRO A 158 4.87 -4.12 -10.70
CA PRO A 158 5.85 -3.16 -10.22
C PRO A 158 5.28 -2.29 -9.09
N GLU A 159 5.99 -2.31 -7.96
CA GLU A 159 5.74 -1.53 -6.76
C GLU A 159 6.77 -0.40 -6.65
N ASN A 160 6.39 0.68 -5.98
CA ASN A 160 7.32 1.73 -5.56
C ASN A 160 7.22 1.89 -4.04
N THR A 161 8.25 2.46 -3.43
CA THR A 161 8.07 2.93 -2.05
C THR A 161 7.27 4.23 -2.07
N ILE A 162 6.49 4.47 -1.02
CA ILE A 162 5.78 5.74 -0.89
C ILE A 162 6.75 6.92 -0.77
N PHE A 163 7.93 6.71 -0.21
CA PHE A 163 9.02 7.68 -0.21
C PHE A 163 9.41 8.12 -1.63
N GLU A 164 9.63 7.16 -2.55
CA GLU A 164 9.97 7.46 -3.95
C GLU A 164 8.85 8.25 -4.65
N LEU A 165 7.59 7.88 -4.43
CA LEU A 165 6.44 8.55 -5.04
C LEU A 165 6.22 9.97 -4.50
N ASN A 166 6.40 10.17 -3.19
CA ASN A 166 6.29 11.50 -2.58
C ASN A 166 7.36 12.46 -3.13
N ASN A 167 8.60 12.01 -3.25
CA ASN A 167 9.69 12.83 -3.79
C ASN A 167 9.54 13.09 -5.29
N SER A 168 9.09 12.09 -6.06
CA SER A 168 8.83 12.27 -7.50
C SER A 168 7.70 13.27 -7.78
N ASN A 169 6.69 13.32 -6.91
CA ASN A 169 5.58 14.27 -7.02
C ASN A 169 5.94 15.68 -6.55
N GLN A 170 6.92 15.83 -5.65
CA GLN A 170 7.47 17.15 -5.28
C GLN A 170 8.23 17.78 -6.46
N LEU A 171 9.06 16.99 -7.15
CA LEU A 171 9.80 17.45 -8.35
C LEU A 171 8.91 17.85 -9.54
N LYS A 172 7.65 17.41 -9.57
CA LYS A 172 6.67 17.80 -10.61
C LYS A 172 5.90 19.08 -10.28
N LYS A 173 6.09 19.64 -9.09
CA LYS A 173 5.40 20.86 -8.61
C LYS A 173 6.30 22.10 -8.64
N GLU A 174 7.57 21.94 -9.00
CA GLU A 174 8.54 23.01 -9.30
C GLU A 174 8.58 23.27 -10.82
#